data_AF-A0A6V7SVX3-F1
#
_entry.id   AF-A0A6V7SVX3-F1
#
_cell.length_a   1.000
_cell.length_b   1.000
_cell.length_c   1.000
_cell.angle_alpha   90.00
_cell.angle_beta   90.00
_cell.angle_gamma   90.00
#
_symmetry.space_group_name_H-M   'P 1'
#
loop_
_entity.id
_entity.type
_entity.pdbx_description
1 polymer ?
#
loop_
_entity_poly.entity_id
_entity_poly.type
_entity_poly.pdbx_seq_one_letter_code
_entity_poly.pdbx_strand_id
1 'polypeptide(L)'
;MSTLLKNKTPQHFDIQPHTNIKCIVHPSVIFTILDSYLRRDEDQTHVIGTLMGSIIDTNLQKIRPRDQVVGWFCSGSELSELSCAVHGWFKEHNSISKFYPHSPLNEPIHLLVDASLESGFLNIKAYVQLPINLVKEYFVHFHEIQIELLPCNVERADVAKITDKGTKGGDSKDKLLNHEIDENSLKKLLIMLKNCKSYVQDIVDKKRKGNVAIGRYLHKVFSNDPFISIEKFDSINESILQDNLMISYLSNLAHLQFLIAEKLNASSMQ
;
A
#
# COMPACT_ATOMS: atom_id res chain seq x y z
N MET A 1 36.51 37.74 -19.90
CA MET A 1 35.98 36.36 -20.08
C MET A 1 35.91 35.58 -18.76
N SER A 2 35.54 36.20 -17.64
CA SER A 2 35.31 35.48 -16.36
C SER A 2 34.24 36.13 -15.46
N THR A 3 33.57 37.18 -15.94
CA THR A 3 32.57 37.96 -15.20
C THR A 3 31.16 37.90 -15.80
N LEU A 4 30.96 37.17 -16.91
CA LEU A 4 29.65 37.02 -17.58
C LEU A 4 28.92 35.70 -17.27
N LEU A 5 29.53 34.78 -16.51
CA LEU A 5 28.95 33.47 -16.18
C LEU A 5 28.36 33.38 -14.76
N LYS A 6 28.36 34.47 -13.97
CA LYS A 6 27.81 34.47 -12.60
C LYS A 6 26.33 34.88 -12.49
N ASN A 7 25.68 35.29 -13.59
CA ASN A 7 24.31 35.85 -13.55
C ASN A 7 23.23 34.97 -14.18
N LYS A 8 23.40 33.64 -14.23
CA LYS A 8 22.32 32.71 -14.58
C LYS A 8 22.34 31.45 -13.69
N THR A 9 22.27 31.65 -12.39
CA THR A 9 21.64 30.64 -11.52
C THR A 9 20.12 30.90 -11.58
N PRO A 10 19.28 29.99 -12.10
CA PRO A 10 17.83 30.20 -12.06
C PRO A 10 17.39 30.29 -10.60
N GLN A 11 16.95 31.48 -10.19
CA GLN A 11 16.61 31.84 -8.81
C GLN A 11 15.23 31.35 -8.35
N HIS A 12 14.60 30.40 -9.05
CA HIS A 12 13.36 29.79 -8.56
C HIS A 12 13.18 28.40 -9.17
N PHE A 13 13.82 27.37 -8.61
CA PHE A 13 13.29 26.02 -8.73
C PHE A 13 12.10 25.92 -7.78
N ASP A 14 10.95 26.50 -8.16
CA ASP A 14 9.69 26.17 -7.49
C ASP A 14 9.19 24.84 -8.03
N ILE A 15 9.86 23.77 -7.62
CA ILE A 15 9.22 22.46 -7.61
C ILE A 15 8.20 22.58 -6.49
N GLN A 16 6.91 22.75 -6.84
CA GLN A 16 5.87 22.80 -5.82
C GLN A 16 6.04 21.59 -4.89
N PRO A 17 6.19 21.81 -3.58
CA PRO A 17 6.62 20.77 -2.69
C PRO A 17 5.45 19.85 -2.38
N HIS A 18 5.64 18.57 -2.68
CA HIS A 18 4.88 17.43 -2.16
C HIS A 18 3.42 17.36 -2.60
N THR A 19 3.16 16.55 -3.63
CA THR A 19 1.84 15.93 -3.73
C THR A 19 1.64 15.10 -2.46
N ASN A 20 0.69 15.47 -1.61
CA ASN A 20 0.30 14.68 -0.44
C ASN A 20 -0.58 13.49 -0.87
N ILE A 21 -0.16 12.82 -1.95
CA ILE A 21 -0.81 11.65 -2.50
C ILE A 21 -0.08 10.45 -1.92
N LYS A 22 -0.81 9.61 -1.22
CA LYS A 22 -0.31 8.31 -0.76
C LYS A 22 -0.91 7.24 -1.65
N CYS A 23 -0.06 6.45 -2.31
CA CYS A 23 -0.50 5.36 -3.15
C CYS A 23 -0.53 4.07 -2.31
N ILE A 24 -1.70 3.42 -2.23
CA ILE A 24 -1.83 2.10 -1.61
C ILE A 24 -2.03 1.11 -2.74
N VAL A 25 -1.10 0.17 -2.87
CA VAL A 25 -1.14 -0.86 -3.91
C VAL A 25 -1.46 -2.21 -3.27
N HIS A 26 -2.43 -2.91 -3.86
CA HIS A 26 -2.75 -4.28 -3.49
C HIS A 26 -1.74 -5.26 -4.12
N PRO A 27 -1.27 -6.29 -3.39
CA PRO A 27 -0.35 -7.28 -3.95
C PRO A 27 -0.86 -8.00 -5.20
N SER A 28 -2.18 -8.17 -5.34
CA SER A 28 -2.80 -8.74 -6.55
C SER A 28 -2.38 -8.00 -7.82
N VAL A 29 -2.31 -6.67 -7.78
CA VAL A 29 -1.86 -5.84 -8.91
C VAL A 29 -0.44 -6.22 -9.32
N ILE A 30 0.45 -6.38 -8.34
CA ILE A 30 1.85 -6.77 -8.59
C ILE A 30 1.91 -8.16 -9.22
N PHE A 31 1.15 -9.13 -8.71
CA PHE A 31 1.08 -10.46 -9.31
C PHE A 31 0.55 -10.43 -10.74
N THR A 32 -0.46 -9.61 -11.03
CA THR A 32 -0.99 -9.44 -12.40
C THR A 32 0.05 -8.82 -13.33
N ILE A 33 0.80 -7.82 -12.88
CA ILE A 33 1.87 -7.19 -13.67
C ILE A 33 2.97 -8.21 -13.97
N LEU A 34 3.39 -8.99 -12.97
CA LEU A 34 4.41 -10.03 -13.14
C LEU A 34 3.92 -11.16 -14.05
N ASP A 35 2.68 -11.63 -13.91
CA ASP A 35 2.09 -12.63 -14.81
C ASP A 35 2.02 -12.10 -16.25
N SER A 36 1.63 -10.84 -16.43
CA SER A 36 1.61 -10.20 -17.76
C SER A 36 3.02 -10.05 -18.34
N TYR A 37 4.02 -9.77 -17.52
CA TYR A 37 5.43 -9.72 -17.95
C TYR A 37 5.94 -11.09 -18.38
N LEU A 38 5.53 -12.16 -17.70
CA LEU A 38 5.93 -13.54 -18.04
C LEU A 38 5.28 -14.07 -19.32
N ARG A 39 4.09 -13.58 -19.67
CA ARG A 39 3.34 -14.01 -20.87
C ARG A 39 3.64 -13.22 -22.14
N ARG A 40 4.54 -12.24 -22.07
CA ARG A 40 4.86 -11.38 -23.22
C ARG A 40 5.62 -12.16 -24.31
N ASP A 41 5.52 -11.69 -25.55
CA ASP A 41 6.33 -12.19 -26.64
C ASP A 41 7.82 -11.85 -26.42
N GLU A 42 8.74 -12.70 -26.90
CA GLU A 42 10.19 -12.53 -26.68
C GLU A 42 10.73 -11.19 -27.20
N ASP A 43 10.09 -10.62 -28.22
CA ASP A 43 10.46 -9.33 -28.82
C ASP A 43 10.03 -8.11 -27.97
N GLN A 44 9.10 -8.29 -27.03
CA GLN A 44 8.58 -7.21 -26.20
C GLN A 44 9.40 -7.07 -24.93
N THR A 45 10.04 -5.93 -24.73
CA THR A 45 10.85 -5.67 -23.53
C THR A 45 10.04 -5.09 -22.38
N HIS A 46 8.94 -4.40 -22.68
CA HIS A 46 8.10 -3.69 -21.71
C HIS A 46 6.63 -4.05 -21.89
N VAL A 47 5.93 -4.27 -20.78
CA VAL A 47 4.49 -4.50 -20.71
C VAL A 47 3.85 -3.26 -20.10
N ILE A 48 2.82 -2.76 -20.78
CA ILE A 48 2.07 -1.57 -20.39
C ILE A 48 0.62 -1.97 -20.16
N GLY A 49 0.02 -1.45 -19.10
CA GLY A 49 -1.41 -1.65 -18.85
C GLY A 49 -2.03 -0.56 -18.00
N THR A 50 -3.35 -0.61 -17.87
CA THR A 50 -4.14 0.39 -17.16
C THR A 50 -4.32 -0.01 -15.70
N LEU A 51 -4.19 0.96 -14.80
CA LEU A 51 -4.48 0.79 -13.37
C LEU A 51 -5.88 1.29 -13.06
N MET A 52 -6.66 0.41 -12.46
CA MET A 52 -7.98 0.69 -11.93
C MET A 52 -7.91 0.74 -10.41
N GLY A 53 -8.66 1.65 -9.81
CA GLY A 53 -8.74 1.73 -8.36
C GLY A 53 -9.73 2.77 -7.89
N SER A 54 -9.73 2.96 -6.58
CA SER A 54 -10.54 3.96 -5.91
C SER A 54 -9.66 5.08 -5.36
N ILE A 55 -10.17 6.30 -5.42
CA ILE A 55 -9.54 7.45 -4.78
C ILE A 55 -10.37 7.85 -3.57
N ILE A 56 -9.69 7.92 -2.43
CA ILE A 56 -10.28 8.24 -1.13
C ILE A 56 -9.76 9.62 -0.76
N ASP A 57 -10.62 10.63 -0.87
CA ASP A 57 -10.33 11.96 -0.32
C ASP A 57 -10.52 11.92 1.20
N THR A 58 -9.52 12.36 1.95
CA THR A 58 -9.57 12.44 3.42
C THR A 58 -10.67 13.37 3.92
N ASN A 59 -11.17 14.30 3.09
CA ASN A 59 -12.17 15.29 3.47
C ASN A 59 -13.61 14.94 3.09
N LEU A 60 -13.84 13.94 2.23
CA LEU A 60 -15.18 13.57 1.78
C LEU A 60 -15.46 12.11 2.15
N GLN A 61 -16.38 11.93 3.11
CA GLN A 61 -16.87 10.61 3.51
C GLN A 61 -17.27 9.77 2.30
N LYS A 62 -16.76 8.54 2.28
CA LYS A 62 -17.06 7.44 1.35
C LYS A 62 -18.53 7.40 0.93
N ILE A 63 -18.86 8.01 -0.20
CA ILE A 63 -20.06 7.68 -0.97
C ILE A 63 -19.58 6.86 -2.17
N ARG A 64 -19.72 5.52 -2.05
CA ARG A 64 -19.37 4.49 -3.03
C ARG A 64 -18.11 4.79 -3.86
N PRO A 65 -16.91 4.34 -3.44
CA PRO A 65 -15.78 4.30 -4.35
C PRO A 65 -16.13 3.40 -5.53
N ARG A 66 -16.46 3.99 -6.68
CA ARG A 66 -16.51 3.24 -7.94
C ARG A 66 -15.09 3.10 -8.43
N ASP A 67 -14.73 1.90 -8.85
CA ASP A 67 -13.45 1.70 -9.51
C ASP A 67 -13.42 2.52 -10.79
N GLN A 68 -12.39 3.33 -10.90
CA GLN A 68 -12.11 4.18 -12.03
C GLN A 68 -10.65 4.02 -12.44
N VAL A 69 -10.32 4.47 -13.64
CA VAL A 69 -8.94 4.48 -14.09
C VAL A 69 -8.19 5.54 -13.30
N VAL A 70 -7.18 5.10 -12.54
CA VAL A 70 -6.34 5.96 -11.69
C VAL A 70 -4.97 6.23 -12.31
N GLY A 71 -4.60 5.44 -13.31
CA GLY A 71 -3.29 5.56 -13.94
C GLY A 71 -2.95 4.35 -14.81
N TRP A 72 -1.66 4.09 -14.93
CA TRP A 72 -1.12 3.03 -15.78
C TRP A 72 0.18 2.48 -15.19
N PHE A 73 0.55 1.27 -15.60
CA PHE A 73 1.79 0.63 -15.18
C PHE A 73 2.70 0.33 -16.36
N CYS A 74 4.00 0.28 -16.09
CA CYS A 74 5.04 -0.16 -17.01
C CYS A 74 5.94 -1.19 -16.30
N SER A 75 6.26 -2.29 -16.97
CA SER A 75 7.36 -3.16 -16.53
C SER A 75 8.69 -2.57 -16.99
N GLY A 76 9.58 -2.22 -16.08
CA GLY A 76 10.90 -1.65 -16.40
C GLY A 76 11.62 -1.19 -15.14
N SER A 77 12.92 -0.93 -15.23
CA SER A 77 13.76 -0.49 -14.11
C SER A 77 13.90 1.04 -14.04
N GLU A 78 13.84 1.72 -15.19
CA GLU A 78 14.07 3.17 -15.31
C GLU A 78 12.98 3.87 -16.13
N LEU A 79 12.82 5.18 -15.89
CA LEU A 79 11.94 6.04 -16.68
C LEU A 79 12.54 6.25 -18.07
N SER A 80 11.80 5.90 -19.11
CA SER A 80 12.21 6.07 -20.49
C SER A 80 11.37 7.15 -21.20
N GLU A 81 11.77 7.53 -22.41
CA GLU A 81 11.00 8.44 -23.26
C GLU A 81 9.57 7.93 -23.53
N LEU A 82 9.42 6.59 -23.59
CA LEU A 82 8.11 5.93 -23.70
C LEU A 82 7.21 6.29 -22.52
N SER A 83 7.76 6.45 -21.31
CA SER A 83 6.98 6.86 -20.15
C SER A 83 6.36 8.25 -20.32
N CYS A 84 7.08 9.20 -20.93
CA CYS A 84 6.53 10.51 -21.26
C CYS A 84 5.43 10.41 -22.32
N ALA A 85 5.66 9.64 -23.39
CA ALA A 85 4.71 9.48 -24.49
C ALA A 85 3.39 8.84 -24.04
N VAL A 86 3.47 7.77 -23.25
CA VAL A 86 2.30 7.06 -22.72
C VAL A 86 1.55 7.94 -21.72
N HIS A 87 2.26 8.66 -20.86
CA HIS A 87 1.62 9.58 -19.92
C HIS A 87 0.87 10.72 -20.64
N GLY A 88 1.47 11.29 -21.69
CA GLY A 88 0.80 12.25 -22.57
C GLY A 88 -0.43 11.65 -23.26
N TRP A 89 -0.31 10.41 -23.76
CA TRP A 89 -1.43 9.71 -24.37
C TRP A 89 -2.62 9.53 -23.40
N PHE A 90 -2.35 9.13 -22.15
CA PHE A 90 -3.40 8.98 -21.12
C PHE A 90 -4.14 10.29 -20.83
N LYS A 91 -3.45 11.42 -20.92
CA LYS A 91 -3.98 12.77 -20.68
C LYS A 91 -4.76 13.36 -21.85
N GLU A 92 -4.31 13.11 -23.07
CA GLU A 92 -4.95 13.60 -24.29
C GLU A 92 -6.16 12.75 -24.70
N HIS A 93 -6.05 11.42 -24.56
CA HIS A 93 -7.04 10.46 -25.06
C HIS A 93 -8.01 9.98 -23.97
N ASN A 94 -8.61 10.92 -23.22
CA ASN A 94 -9.51 10.62 -22.09
C ASN A 94 -10.70 9.72 -22.46
N SER A 95 -11.17 9.75 -23.71
CA SER A 95 -12.27 8.87 -24.16
C SER A 95 -11.88 7.39 -24.25
N ILE A 96 -10.61 7.09 -24.56
CA ILE A 96 -10.10 5.72 -24.72
C ILE A 96 -9.48 5.25 -23.40
N SER A 97 -8.65 6.09 -22.79
CA SER A 97 -8.03 5.79 -21.50
C SER A 97 -9.06 5.72 -20.37
N LYS A 98 -10.24 6.37 -20.54
CA LYS A 98 -11.27 6.55 -19.50
C LYS A 98 -10.73 7.20 -18.23
N PHE A 99 -9.55 7.83 -18.30
CA PHE A 99 -9.01 8.63 -17.24
C PHE A 99 -9.68 10.00 -17.29
N TYR A 100 -10.25 10.41 -16.16
CA TYR A 100 -10.86 11.73 -16.02
C TYR A 100 -10.18 12.43 -14.85
N PRO A 101 -9.52 13.58 -15.07
CA PRO A 101 -8.87 14.31 -13.98
C PRO A 101 -9.95 14.78 -12.99
N HIS A 102 -9.77 14.46 -11.72
CA HIS A 102 -10.69 14.86 -10.66
C HIS A 102 -9.88 15.26 -9.42
N SER A 103 -10.37 16.19 -8.62
CA SER A 103 -9.73 16.45 -7.32
C SER A 103 -9.82 15.18 -6.46
N PRO A 104 -8.75 14.68 -5.81
CA PRO A 104 -7.39 15.22 -5.67
C PRO A 104 -6.34 14.75 -6.72
N LEU A 105 -6.70 13.90 -7.66
CA LEU A 105 -5.81 13.35 -8.69
C LEU A 105 -6.01 14.04 -10.06
N ASN A 106 -5.23 15.09 -10.31
CA ASN A 106 -5.28 15.82 -11.58
C ASN A 106 -4.46 15.16 -12.71
N GLU A 107 -3.51 14.31 -12.37
CA GLU A 107 -2.59 13.66 -13.30
C GLU A 107 -2.59 12.15 -13.05
N PRO A 108 -2.49 11.30 -14.09
CA PRO A 108 -2.54 9.86 -13.92
C PRO A 108 -1.30 9.36 -13.15
N ILE A 109 -1.47 8.30 -12.34
CA ILE A 109 -0.34 7.68 -11.64
C ILE A 109 0.41 6.74 -12.59
N HIS A 110 1.72 6.86 -12.67
CA HIS A 110 2.58 5.91 -13.38
C HIS A 110 3.24 4.96 -12.38
N LEU A 111 2.89 3.68 -12.41
CA LEU A 111 3.53 2.64 -11.60
C LEU A 111 4.61 1.92 -12.42
N LEU A 112 5.84 1.97 -11.95
CA LEU A 112 6.99 1.29 -12.54
C LEU A 112 7.33 0.08 -11.68
N VAL A 113 7.30 -1.11 -12.29
CA VAL A 113 7.60 -2.39 -11.62
C VAL A 113 8.78 -3.04 -12.34
N ASP A 114 9.88 -3.22 -11.63
CA ASP A 114 11.04 -3.94 -12.16
C ASP A 114 10.79 -5.46 -12.11
N ALA A 115 10.24 -5.99 -13.18
CA ALA A 115 9.97 -7.41 -13.34
C ALA A 115 11.18 -8.20 -13.87
N SER A 116 12.27 -7.54 -14.29
CA SER A 116 13.50 -8.19 -14.77
C SER A 116 14.30 -8.82 -13.63
N LEU A 117 14.15 -8.27 -12.41
CA LEU A 117 14.79 -8.73 -11.19
C LEU A 117 16.33 -8.84 -11.27
N GLU A 118 16.97 -8.09 -12.18
CA GLU A 118 18.44 -8.10 -12.36
C GLU A 118 19.19 -7.71 -11.07
N SER A 119 18.58 -6.82 -10.27
CA SER A 119 19.12 -6.38 -8.98
C SER A 119 18.86 -7.36 -7.82
N GLY A 120 18.11 -8.45 -8.07
CA GLY A 120 17.71 -9.43 -7.06
C GLY A 120 16.56 -9.00 -6.15
N PHE A 121 16.04 -7.78 -6.30
CA PHE A 121 14.91 -7.26 -5.54
C PHE A 121 13.82 -6.75 -6.48
N LEU A 122 12.56 -6.93 -6.07
CA LEU A 122 11.42 -6.33 -6.77
C LEU A 122 11.34 -4.84 -6.41
N ASN A 123 11.68 -3.98 -7.38
CA ASN A 123 11.60 -2.54 -7.20
C ASN A 123 10.26 -2.03 -7.72
N ILE A 124 9.49 -1.35 -6.87
CA ILE A 124 8.19 -0.79 -7.21
C ILE A 124 8.25 0.71 -6.90
N LYS A 125 8.09 1.53 -7.92
CA LYS A 125 8.09 2.99 -7.80
C LYS A 125 6.85 3.57 -8.45
N ALA A 126 6.28 4.60 -7.84
CA ALA A 126 5.13 5.31 -8.40
C ALA A 126 5.55 6.74 -8.66
N TYR A 127 5.13 7.27 -9.81
CA TYR A 127 5.44 8.61 -10.24
C TYR A 127 4.17 9.35 -10.62
N VAL A 128 4.15 10.65 -10.33
CA VAL A 128 3.16 11.59 -10.88
C VAL A 128 3.90 12.69 -11.61
N GLN A 129 3.32 13.10 -12.74
CA GLN A 129 3.83 14.23 -13.50
C GLN A 129 3.51 15.53 -12.76
N LEU A 130 4.52 16.39 -12.59
CA LEU A 130 4.35 17.76 -12.14
C LEU A 130 4.63 18.72 -13.30
N PRO A 131 3.74 19.67 -13.61
CA PRO A 131 4.02 20.69 -14.60
C PRO A 131 5.12 21.63 -14.09
N ILE A 132 6.21 21.78 -14.84
CA ILE A 132 7.26 22.75 -14.56
C ILE A 132 6.98 24.02 -15.37
N ASN A 133 6.71 25.14 -14.71
CA ASN A 133 6.40 26.42 -15.36
C ASN A 133 7.65 27.24 -15.78
N LEU A 134 8.85 26.65 -15.75
CA LEU A 134 10.12 27.40 -15.80
C LEU A 134 10.65 27.69 -17.22
N VAL A 135 10.35 26.83 -18.21
CA VAL A 135 10.75 27.03 -19.62
C VAL A 135 9.66 26.41 -20.50
N LYS A 136 9.16 27.18 -21.50
CA LYS A 136 8.15 26.81 -22.52
C LYS A 136 7.79 25.32 -22.56
N GLU A 137 6.53 25.01 -22.20
CA GLU A 137 5.64 23.87 -22.58
C GLU A 137 6.17 22.44 -22.84
N TYR A 138 7.47 22.15 -22.79
CA TYR A 138 8.07 20.90 -23.29
C TYR A 138 8.78 20.04 -22.23
N PHE A 139 8.90 20.51 -20.99
CA PHE A 139 9.56 19.74 -19.93
C PHE A 139 8.55 19.05 -19.03
N VAL A 140 8.59 17.72 -19.04
CA VAL A 140 7.83 16.84 -18.15
C VAL A 140 8.76 16.36 -17.04
N HIS A 141 8.33 16.51 -15.79
CA HIS A 141 9.06 15.96 -14.64
C HIS A 141 8.18 15.01 -13.85
N PHE A 142 8.74 13.86 -13.54
CA PHE A 142 8.12 12.83 -12.72
C PHE A 142 8.62 12.93 -11.28
N HIS A 143 7.69 13.13 -10.36
CA HIS A 143 7.95 13.11 -8.92
C HIS A 143 7.57 11.75 -8.34
N GLU A 144 8.48 11.15 -7.59
CA GLU A 144 8.25 9.87 -6.92
C GLU A 144 7.29 10.03 -5.74
N ILE A 145 6.28 9.17 -5.69
CA ILE A 145 5.25 9.12 -4.63
C ILE A 145 5.55 7.96 -3.67
N GLN A 146 5.23 8.17 -2.39
CA GLN A 146 5.28 7.11 -1.38
C GLN A 146 4.22 6.03 -1.68
N ILE A 147 4.70 4.81 -1.93
CA ILE A 147 3.87 3.62 -2.09
C ILE A 147 3.85 2.84 -0.77
N GLU A 148 2.67 2.39 -0.39
CA GLU A 148 2.49 1.38 0.64
C GLU A 148 1.82 0.14 0.05
N LEU A 149 2.46 -1.02 0.22
CA LEU A 149 1.88 -2.30 -0.20
C LEU A 149 1.01 -2.85 0.92
N LEU A 150 -0.31 -2.73 0.79
CA LEU A 150 -1.26 -3.21 1.80
C LEU A 150 -2.19 -4.28 1.19
N PRO A 151 -2.11 -5.54 1.66
CA PRO A 151 -3.09 -6.55 1.29
C PRO A 151 -4.44 -6.26 1.93
N CYS A 152 -5.51 -6.45 1.15
CA CYS A 152 -6.87 -6.52 1.71
C CYS A 152 -6.97 -7.71 2.68
N ASN A 153 -7.93 -7.71 3.61
CA ASN A 153 -8.06 -8.78 4.61
C ASN A 153 -8.17 -10.18 3.98
N VAL A 154 -8.85 -10.31 2.84
CA VAL A 154 -8.96 -11.57 2.09
C VAL A 154 -7.62 -11.94 1.45
N GLU A 155 -7.01 -11.01 0.72
CA GLU A 155 -5.69 -11.21 0.10
C GLU A 155 -4.62 -11.53 1.13
N ARG A 156 -4.68 -10.94 2.32
CA ARG A 156 -3.70 -11.15 3.39
C ARG A 156 -3.66 -12.61 3.81
N ALA A 157 -4.82 -13.24 3.98
CA ALA A 157 -4.91 -14.65 4.34
C ALA A 157 -4.34 -15.54 3.21
N ASP A 158 -4.58 -15.19 1.95
CA ASP A 158 -4.12 -15.98 0.81
C ASP A 158 -2.63 -15.80 0.51
N VAL A 159 -2.12 -14.56 0.61
CA VAL A 159 -0.69 -14.25 0.51
C VAL A 159 0.09 -14.92 1.64
N ALA A 160 -0.45 -14.94 2.87
CA ALA A 160 0.15 -15.66 3.98
C ALA A 160 0.25 -17.17 3.69
N LYS A 161 -0.84 -17.79 3.20
CA LYS A 161 -0.84 -19.20 2.77
C LYS A 161 0.18 -19.49 1.66
N ILE A 162 0.35 -18.60 0.69
CA ILE A 162 1.34 -18.76 -0.39
C ILE A 162 2.77 -18.73 0.20
N THR A 163 3.01 -17.83 1.15
CA THR A 163 4.29 -17.70 1.84
C THR A 163 4.63 -18.96 2.65
N ASP A 164 3.63 -19.52 3.37
CA ASP A 164 3.82 -20.74 4.17
C ASP A 164 3.93 -22.00 3.31
N LYS A 165 3.17 -22.11 2.21
CA LYS A 165 3.28 -23.23 1.25
C LYS A 165 4.62 -23.26 0.53
N GLY A 166 5.27 -22.11 0.32
CA GLY A 166 6.62 -22.03 -0.21
C GLY A 166 7.68 -22.67 0.69
N THR A 167 7.37 -22.90 1.97
CA THR A 167 8.31 -23.51 2.93
C THR A 167 7.94 -24.92 3.38
N LYS A 168 6.67 -25.36 3.31
CA LYS A 168 6.29 -26.76 3.56
C LYS A 168 5.08 -27.19 2.72
N GLY A 169 5.28 -28.16 1.82
CA GLY A 169 4.21 -28.92 1.19
C GLY A 169 3.59 -29.88 2.20
N GLY A 170 2.40 -29.55 2.70
CA GLY A 170 1.66 -30.42 3.61
C GLY A 170 0.21 -29.95 3.72
N ASP A 171 -0.70 -30.79 3.22
CA ASP A 171 -2.14 -30.62 3.29
C ASP A 171 -2.59 -30.56 4.77
N SER A 172 -3.20 -29.44 5.17
CA SER A 172 -3.86 -29.31 6.47
C SER A 172 -5.02 -28.33 6.32
N LYS A 173 -6.18 -28.92 6.06
CA LYS A 173 -7.49 -28.27 6.08
C LYS A 173 -7.73 -27.60 7.44
N ASP A 174 -8.28 -26.39 7.35
CA ASP A 174 -9.16 -25.76 8.34
C ASP A 174 -8.67 -25.75 9.80
N LYS A 175 -7.55 -25.09 10.05
CA LYS A 175 -7.26 -24.56 11.40
C LYS A 175 -7.35 -23.05 11.38
N LEU A 176 -8.28 -22.54 12.19
CA LEU A 176 -8.47 -21.15 12.63
C LEU A 176 -7.40 -20.16 12.12
N LEU A 177 -7.59 -19.67 10.90
CA LEU A 177 -6.60 -18.86 10.17
C LEU A 177 -6.36 -17.46 10.77
N ASN A 178 -7.17 -17.03 11.73
CA ASN A 178 -7.08 -15.67 12.29
C ASN A 178 -6.02 -15.55 13.39
N HIS A 179 -5.73 -16.61 14.15
CA HIS A 179 -4.86 -16.48 15.33
C HIS A 179 -3.35 -16.54 15.00
N GLU A 180 -2.96 -17.24 13.94
CA GLU A 180 -1.55 -17.45 13.59
C GLU A 180 -0.92 -16.23 12.88
N ILE A 181 -1.72 -15.49 12.09
CA ILE A 181 -1.27 -14.30 11.35
C ILE A 181 -0.91 -13.16 12.32
N ASP A 182 -1.70 -13.01 13.38
CA ASP A 182 -1.47 -11.98 14.41
C ASP A 182 -0.24 -12.31 15.26
N GLU A 183 -0.02 -13.58 15.61
CA GLU A 183 1.18 -13.99 16.34
C GLU A 183 2.48 -13.72 15.57
N ASN A 184 2.51 -14.03 14.28
CA ASN A 184 3.70 -13.79 13.46
C ASN A 184 3.99 -12.30 13.29
N SER A 185 2.94 -11.48 13.13
CA SER A 185 3.05 -10.02 13.09
C SER A 185 3.58 -9.47 14.43
N LEU A 186 3.09 -9.99 15.56
CA LEU A 186 3.53 -9.60 16.89
C LEU A 186 4.97 -10.04 17.19
N LYS A 187 5.36 -11.25 16.76
CA LYS A 187 6.75 -11.73 16.82
C LYS A 187 7.67 -10.83 15.98
N LYS A 188 7.27 -10.45 14.77
CA LYS A 188 8.03 -9.55 13.89
C LYS A 188 8.18 -8.15 14.52
N LEU A 189 7.10 -7.61 15.08
CA LEU A 189 7.13 -6.33 15.80
C LEU A 189 8.09 -6.40 17.00
N LEU A 190 8.04 -7.49 17.77
CA LEU A 190 8.93 -7.72 18.90
C LEU A 190 10.41 -7.81 18.48
N ILE A 191 10.70 -8.42 17.34
CA ILE A 191 12.05 -8.43 16.74
C ILE A 191 12.47 -7.00 16.35
N MET A 192 11.61 -6.24 15.67
CA MET A 192 11.91 -4.85 15.28
C MET A 192 12.17 -3.97 16.51
N LEU A 193 11.37 -4.14 17.57
CA LEU A 193 11.53 -3.40 18.82
C LEU A 193 12.82 -3.79 19.55
N LYS A 194 13.19 -5.09 19.56
CA LYS A 194 14.49 -5.55 20.06
C LYS A 194 15.65 -4.94 19.27
N ASN A 195 15.54 -4.87 17.94
CA ASN A 195 16.56 -4.25 17.09
C ASN A 195 16.71 -2.76 17.38
N CYS A 196 15.60 -2.02 17.53
CA CYS A 196 15.63 -0.61 17.96
C CYS A 196 16.28 -0.46 19.33
N LYS A 197 15.92 -1.30 20.31
CA LYS A 197 16.52 -1.27 21.65
C LYS A 197 18.02 -1.52 21.60
N SER A 198 18.48 -2.53 20.85
CA SER A 198 19.90 -2.83 20.69
C SER A 198 20.65 -1.65 20.04
N TYR A 199 20.06 -1.03 19.02
CA TYR A 199 20.66 0.13 18.35
C TYR A 199 20.82 1.33 19.30
N VAL A 200 19.80 1.63 20.09
CA VAL A 200 19.86 2.71 21.09
C VAL A 200 20.87 2.38 22.18
N GLN A 201 20.91 1.13 22.65
CA GLN A 201 21.89 0.70 23.66
C GLN A 201 23.33 0.83 23.15
N ASP A 202 23.61 0.47 21.89
CA ASP A 202 24.94 0.63 21.28
C ASP A 202 25.39 2.10 21.16
N ILE A 203 24.44 3.03 21.01
CA ILE A 203 24.71 4.48 20.98
C ILE A 203 24.98 4.99 22.39
N VAL A 204 24.19 4.55 23.38
CA VAL A 204 24.37 4.90 24.80
C VAL A 204 25.71 4.37 25.34
N ASP A 205 26.06 3.14 24.97
CA ASP A 205 27.35 2.50 25.27
C ASP A 205 28.55 3.12 24.52
N LYS A 206 28.31 4.16 23.70
CA LYS A 206 29.31 4.86 22.85
C LYS A 206 30.02 3.98 21.82
N LYS A 207 29.46 2.82 21.46
CA LYS A 207 30.02 1.90 20.45
C LYS A 207 29.78 2.41 19.03
N ARG A 208 28.69 3.14 18.78
CA ARG A 208 28.36 3.75 17.47
C ARG A 208 28.02 5.24 17.60
N LYS A 209 28.36 6.03 16.57
CA LYS A 209 27.91 7.43 16.47
C LYS A 209 26.41 7.45 16.14
N GLY A 210 25.62 8.14 16.96
CA GLY A 210 24.18 8.23 16.78
C GLY A 210 23.76 9.08 15.58
N ASN A 211 22.67 8.70 14.91
CA ASN A 211 22.07 9.49 13.86
C ASN A 211 20.95 10.40 14.43
N VAL A 212 21.09 11.71 14.22
CA VAL A 212 20.15 12.73 14.73
C VAL A 212 18.76 12.60 14.12
N ALA A 213 18.63 12.17 12.86
CA ALA A 213 17.34 11.99 12.20
C ALA A 213 16.52 10.86 12.85
N ILE A 214 17.17 9.74 13.19
CA ILE A 214 16.54 8.60 13.89
C ILE A 214 16.14 9.02 15.31
N GLY A 215 17.00 9.76 16.00
CA GLY A 215 16.67 10.30 17.34
C GLY A 215 15.45 11.20 17.33
N ARG A 216 15.33 12.11 16.34
CA ARG A 216 14.14 12.97 16.17
C ARG A 216 12.89 12.17 15.82
N TYR A 217 13.01 11.15 14.96
CA TYR A 217 11.89 10.28 14.62
C TYR A 217 11.38 9.50 15.85
N LEU A 218 12.29 8.85 16.59
CA LEU A 218 11.92 8.16 17.83
C LEU A 218 11.28 9.12 18.84
N HIS A 219 11.88 10.29 19.04
CA HIS A 219 11.31 11.32 19.91
C HIS A 219 9.90 11.71 19.45
N LYS A 220 9.68 11.92 18.16
CA LYS A 220 8.36 12.23 17.59
C LYS A 220 7.37 11.10 17.86
N VAL A 221 7.74 9.84 17.64
CA VAL A 221 6.88 8.67 17.89
C VAL A 221 6.48 8.61 19.35
N PHE A 222 7.42 8.75 20.29
CA PHE A 222 7.12 8.73 21.73
C PHE A 222 6.39 9.98 22.22
N SER A 223 6.52 11.11 21.52
CA SER A 223 5.84 12.36 21.89
C SER A 223 4.44 12.47 21.30
N ASN A 224 4.14 11.77 20.20
CA ASN A 224 2.89 11.90 19.47
C ASN A 224 1.74 11.07 20.06
N ASP A 225 2.02 10.03 20.85
CA ASP A 225 0.95 9.25 21.48
C ASP A 225 0.66 9.81 22.87
N PRO A 226 -0.53 10.38 23.12
CA PRO A 226 -1.06 10.37 24.47
C PRO A 226 -1.30 8.91 24.80
N PHE A 227 -0.57 8.37 25.77
CA PHE A 227 -0.88 7.07 26.34
C PHE A 227 -2.40 7.01 26.57
N ILE A 228 -3.11 6.15 25.83
CA ILE A 228 -4.47 5.77 26.20
C ILE A 228 -4.33 5.34 27.66
N SER A 229 -4.96 6.08 28.57
CA SER A 229 -4.89 5.73 29.99
C SER A 229 -5.37 4.29 30.11
N ILE A 230 -4.67 3.49 30.94
CA ILE A 230 -5.01 2.07 31.16
C ILE A 230 -6.52 1.91 31.41
N GLU A 231 -7.12 2.84 32.15
CA GLU A 231 -8.56 2.88 32.45
C GLU A 231 -9.45 3.00 31.21
N LYS A 232 -9.07 3.83 30.23
CA LYS A 232 -9.83 3.96 28.98
C LYS A 232 -9.68 2.70 28.13
N PHE A 233 -8.48 2.14 28.08
CA PHE A 233 -8.23 0.89 27.37
C PHE A 233 -9.07 -0.25 27.95
N ASP A 234 -9.07 -0.41 29.28
CA ASP A 234 -9.82 -1.45 29.97
C ASP A 234 -11.33 -1.29 29.72
N SER A 235 -11.87 -0.07 29.80
CA SER A 235 -13.28 0.19 29.51
C SER A 235 -13.68 -0.17 28.07
N ILE A 236 -12.81 0.15 27.10
CA ILE A 236 -13.05 -0.17 25.69
C ILE A 236 -12.98 -1.69 25.50
N ASN A 237 -11.98 -2.34 26.10
CA ASN A 237 -11.81 -3.79 26.00
C ASN A 237 -12.98 -4.53 26.65
N GLU A 238 -13.45 -4.10 27.82
CA GLU A 238 -14.64 -4.66 28.47
C GLU A 238 -15.88 -4.51 27.59
N SER A 239 -16.12 -3.34 26.99
CA SER A 239 -17.27 -3.17 26.08
C SER A 239 -17.19 -4.10 24.87
N ILE A 240 -16.02 -4.24 24.25
CA ILE A 240 -15.81 -5.11 23.09
C ILE A 240 -16.03 -6.58 23.50
N LEU A 241 -15.56 -6.97 24.68
CA LEU A 241 -15.68 -8.33 25.18
C LEU A 241 -17.14 -8.67 25.50
N GLN A 242 -17.88 -7.74 26.12
CA GLN A 242 -19.31 -7.88 26.37
C GLN A 242 -20.11 -8.01 25.07
N ASP A 243 -19.85 -7.16 24.08
CA ASP A 243 -20.53 -7.20 22.78
C ASP A 243 -20.25 -8.51 22.04
N ASN A 244 -18.99 -8.96 22.02
CA ASN A 244 -18.62 -10.22 21.38
C ASN A 244 -19.26 -11.43 22.07
N LEU A 245 -19.33 -11.42 23.40
CA LEU A 245 -19.99 -12.49 24.14
C LEU A 245 -21.50 -12.52 23.86
N MET A 246 -22.13 -11.34 23.82
CA MET A 246 -23.55 -11.21 23.46
C MET A 246 -23.82 -11.71 22.04
N ILE A 247 -22.97 -11.35 21.08
CA ILE A 247 -23.08 -11.82 19.68
C ILE A 247 -22.93 -13.35 19.61
N SER A 248 -21.95 -13.92 20.30
CA SER A 248 -21.74 -15.37 20.33
C SER A 248 -22.95 -16.09 20.95
N TYR A 249 -23.48 -15.57 22.04
CA TYR A 249 -24.66 -16.12 22.69
C TYR A 249 -25.90 -16.06 21.78
N LEU A 250 -26.14 -14.91 21.14
CA LEU A 250 -27.26 -14.75 20.21
C LEU A 250 -27.12 -15.66 18.98
N SER A 251 -25.91 -15.80 18.45
CA SER A 251 -25.63 -16.73 17.35
C SER A 251 -25.90 -18.19 17.75
N ASN A 252 -25.47 -18.60 18.94
CA ASN A 252 -25.74 -19.94 19.45
C ASN A 252 -27.24 -20.16 19.69
N LEU A 253 -27.94 -19.16 20.21
CA LEU A 253 -29.40 -19.22 20.41
C LEU A 253 -30.13 -19.35 19.08
N ALA A 254 -29.78 -18.54 18.08
CA ALA A 254 -30.35 -18.63 16.73
C ALA A 254 -30.07 -20.00 16.09
N HIS A 255 -28.86 -20.53 16.27
CA HIS A 255 -28.51 -21.88 15.81
C HIS A 255 -29.34 -22.97 16.51
N LEU A 256 -29.53 -22.88 17.84
CA LEU A 256 -30.39 -23.79 18.58
C LEU A 256 -31.85 -23.69 18.13
N GLN A 257 -32.36 -22.49 17.91
CA GLN A 257 -33.71 -22.28 17.39
C GLN A 257 -33.87 -22.92 16.00
N PHE A 258 -32.86 -22.77 15.13
CA PHE A 258 -32.84 -23.42 13.82
C PHE A 258 -32.87 -24.96 13.95
N LEU A 259 -32.00 -25.53 14.79
CA LEU A 259 -31.95 -26.98 15.02
C LEU A 259 -33.25 -27.55 15.62
N ILE A 260 -33.85 -26.82 16.56
CA ILE A 260 -35.14 -27.21 17.14
C ILE A 260 -36.23 -27.16 16.09
N ALA A 261 -36.29 -26.09 15.28
CA ALA A 261 -37.26 -25.96 14.21
C ALA A 261 -37.10 -27.08 13.17
N GLU A 262 -35.88 -27.40 12.75
CA GLU A 262 -35.57 -28.49 11.83
C GLU A 262 -36.04 -29.84 12.39
N LYS A 263 -35.75 -30.12 13.67
CA LYS A 263 -36.14 -31.37 14.33
C LYS A 263 -37.66 -31.48 14.51
N LEU A 264 -38.33 -30.39 14.89
CA LEU A 264 -39.79 -30.34 15.02
C LEU A 264 -40.48 -30.60 13.67
N ASN A 265 -39.99 -29.97 12.61
CA ASN A 265 -40.54 -30.14 11.27
C ASN A 265 -40.29 -31.56 10.72
N ALA A 266 -39.12 -32.15 11.00
CA ALA A 266 -38.84 -33.54 10.68
C ALA A 266 -39.77 -34.51 11.44
N SER A 267 -40.07 -34.24 12.71
CA SER A 267 -41.00 -35.07 13.50
C SER A 267 -42.48 -34.88 13.16
N SER A 268 -42.90 -33.73 12.59
CA SER A 268 -44.28 -33.54 12.14
C SER A 268 -44.57 -34.12 10.75
N MET A 269 -43.53 -34.53 10.01
CA MET A 269 -43.61 -35.15 8.69
C MET A 269 -43.59 -36.69 8.74
N GLN A 270 -43.46 -37.29 9.94
CA GLN A 270 -43.66 -38.72 10.23
C GLN A 270 -45.06 -38.96 10.80
#